data_AF-A0A4Q3SHZ0-F1
#
_entry.id   AF-A0A4Q3SHZ0-F1
#
_cell.length_a   1.000
_cell.length_b   1.000
_cell.length_c   1.000
_cell.angle_alpha   90.00
_cell.angle_beta   90.00
_cell.angle_gamma   90.00
#
_symmetry.space_group_name_H-M   'P 1'
#
loop_
_entity.id
_entity.type
_entity.pdbx_description
1 polymer ?
#
loop_
_entity_poly.entity_id
_entity_poly.type
_entity_poly.pdbx_seq_one_letter_code
_entity_poly.pdbx_strand_id
1 'polypeptide(L)'
;CEAGMLPGALLRNSGLKYVCKPISLTVANGQTRFTAGYQGQSEVVMTQGNGDGNYFADEETLKRIEGEGQVVFRYVDNPNGSVADIAGLQNARGNVLGMMPHPDRAFEAELGSADGATLFQSIYNAA
;
A
#
# COMPACT_ATOMS: atom_id res chain seq x y z
N CYS A 1 -9.85 8.22 -2.99
CA CYS A 1 -9.92 9.09 -1.80
C CYS A 1 -10.36 10.51 -2.15
N GLU A 2 -9.70 11.27 -3.04
CA GLU A 2 -10.21 12.62 -3.41
C GLU A 2 -10.67 12.75 -4.86
N ALA A 3 -9.93 12.17 -5.82
CA ALA A 3 -10.33 12.12 -7.23
C ALA A 3 -11.44 11.10 -7.55
N GLY A 4 -12.04 10.46 -6.53
CA GLY A 4 -13.08 9.43 -6.70
C GLY A 4 -12.63 8.09 -7.31
N MET A 5 -11.33 7.90 -7.58
CA MET A 5 -10.82 6.68 -8.24
C MET A 5 -10.66 5.46 -7.31
N LEU A 6 -10.60 5.70 -6.01
CA LEU A 6 -10.42 4.67 -4.98
C LEU A 6 -11.39 4.95 -3.83
N PRO A 7 -12.00 3.90 -3.24
CA PRO A 7 -12.90 4.05 -2.10
C PRO A 7 -12.17 4.43 -0.81
N GLY A 8 -12.91 5.00 0.13
CA GLY A 8 -12.39 5.46 1.42
C GLY A 8 -11.75 6.85 1.36
N ALA A 9 -11.13 7.22 2.47
CA ALA A 9 -10.50 8.52 2.68
C ALA A 9 -9.17 8.37 3.43
N LEU A 10 -8.36 9.42 3.40
CA LEU A 10 -7.16 9.55 4.22
C LEU A 10 -7.40 10.62 5.28
N LEU A 11 -7.10 10.28 6.52
CA LEU A 11 -7.21 11.16 7.68
C LEU A 11 -5.81 11.49 8.19
N ARG A 12 -5.74 12.44 9.12
CA ARG A 12 -4.56 12.65 9.96
C ARG A 12 -4.17 11.35 10.65
N ASN A 13 -2.86 11.11 10.73
CA ASN A 13 -2.31 10.00 11.50
C ASN A 13 -2.83 10.05 12.95
N SER A 14 -3.19 8.90 13.52
CA SER A 14 -3.74 8.80 14.88
C SER A 14 -2.82 9.42 15.95
N GLY A 15 -1.50 9.30 15.76
CA GLY A 15 -0.50 9.92 16.62
C GLY A 15 -0.25 11.41 16.38
N LEU A 16 -0.93 12.04 15.41
CA LEU A 16 -0.81 13.45 15.01
C LEU A 16 0.63 13.89 14.70
N LYS A 17 1.46 12.96 14.23
CA LYS A 17 2.87 13.19 13.88
C LYS A 17 3.15 12.72 12.47
N TYR A 18 4.11 13.40 11.83
CA TYR A 18 4.70 12.93 10.59
C TYR A 18 5.52 11.67 10.85
N VAL A 19 5.27 10.62 10.08
CA VAL A 19 6.02 9.35 10.14
C VAL A 19 6.98 9.30 8.96
N CYS A 20 8.27 9.23 9.27
CA CYS A 20 9.37 9.14 8.30
C CYS A 20 10.31 7.99 8.71
N LYS A 21 10.05 6.77 8.26
CA LYS A 21 10.86 5.59 8.60
C LYS A 21 10.66 4.45 7.61
N PRO A 22 11.59 3.49 7.53
CA PRO A 22 11.31 2.20 6.92
C PRO A 22 10.13 1.51 7.62
N ILE A 23 9.27 0.88 6.84
CA ILE A 23 8.12 0.12 7.33
C ILE A 23 8.04 -1.20 6.58
N SER A 24 7.75 -2.27 7.32
CA SER A 24 7.46 -3.58 6.76
C SER A 24 5.99 -3.67 6.36
N LEU A 25 5.75 -4.25 5.19
CA LEU A 25 4.43 -4.49 4.63
C LEU A 25 4.25 -5.96 4.33
N THR A 26 3.05 -6.47 4.59
CA THR A 26 2.59 -7.73 4.02
C THR A 26 2.02 -7.50 2.63
N VAL A 27 2.42 -8.33 1.66
CA VAL A 27 1.80 -8.39 0.33
C VAL A 27 0.48 -9.17 0.45
N ALA A 28 -0.61 -8.44 0.66
CA ALA A 28 -1.94 -9.04 0.90
C ALA A 28 -2.54 -9.66 -0.37
N ASN A 29 -2.24 -9.10 -1.54
CA ASN A 29 -2.61 -9.67 -2.83
C ASN A 29 -1.40 -9.67 -3.77
N GLY A 30 -0.80 -10.85 -3.97
CA GLY A 30 0.34 -11.06 -4.89
C GLY A 30 -0.04 -11.27 -6.36
N GLN A 31 -1.33 -11.30 -6.69
CA GLN A 31 -1.83 -11.62 -8.03
C GLN A 31 -2.27 -10.37 -8.81
N THR A 32 -1.72 -9.19 -8.47
CA THR A 32 -2.04 -7.93 -9.15
C THR A 32 -0.95 -7.55 -10.15
N ARG A 33 -1.28 -6.68 -11.10
CA ARG A 33 -0.29 -6.08 -12.02
C ARG A 33 0.82 -5.31 -11.30
N PHE A 34 0.62 -4.94 -10.04
CA PHE A 34 1.57 -4.18 -9.22
C PHE A 34 2.44 -5.09 -8.35
N THR A 35 2.03 -6.35 -8.15
CA THR A 35 2.66 -7.25 -7.17
C THR A 35 3.10 -8.60 -7.74
N ALA A 36 2.76 -8.92 -9.00
CA ALA A 36 3.12 -10.20 -9.63
C ALA A 36 4.64 -10.49 -9.63
N GLY A 37 5.48 -9.45 -9.70
CA GLY A 37 6.93 -9.56 -9.67
C GLY A 37 7.51 -9.97 -8.31
N TYR A 38 6.74 -9.91 -7.23
CA TYR A 38 7.18 -10.38 -5.91
C TYR A 38 7.23 -11.91 -5.79
N GLN A 39 6.65 -12.65 -6.75
CA GLN A 39 6.80 -14.10 -6.87
C GLN A 39 6.52 -14.90 -5.57
N GLY A 40 5.54 -14.46 -4.78
CA GLY A 40 5.17 -15.12 -3.52
C GLY A 40 5.94 -14.65 -2.28
N GLN A 41 6.81 -13.64 -2.40
CA GLN A 41 7.34 -12.91 -1.26
C GLN A 41 6.19 -12.31 -0.45
N SER A 42 6.08 -12.69 0.82
CA SER A 42 4.98 -12.31 1.71
C SER A 42 5.19 -10.96 2.37
N GLU A 43 6.44 -10.54 2.54
CA GLU A 43 6.80 -9.29 3.23
C GLU A 43 7.81 -8.48 2.43
N VAL A 44 7.61 -7.16 2.40
CA VAL A 44 8.44 -6.18 1.69
C VAL A 44 8.70 -4.98 2.58
N VAL A 45 9.82 -4.31 2.40
CA VAL A 45 10.19 -3.10 3.14
C VAL A 45 10.15 -1.89 2.22
N MET A 46 9.41 -0.86 2.63
CA MET A 46 9.32 0.42 1.91
C MET A 46 9.52 1.59 2.87
N THR A 47 9.57 2.82 2.35
CA THR A 47 9.68 4.03 3.19
C THR A 47 8.32 4.65 3.42
N GLN A 48 7.98 5.02 4.66
CA GLN A 48 6.84 5.88 4.96
C GLN A 48 7.28 7.34 5.04
N GLY A 49 6.44 8.26 4.55
CA GLY A 49 6.68 9.70 4.63
C GLY A 49 5.40 10.53 4.61
N ASN A 50 4.55 10.45 5.65
CA ASN A 50 3.30 11.24 5.69
C ASN A 50 2.88 11.68 7.10
N GLY A 51 2.03 12.72 7.15
CA GLY A 51 1.27 13.13 8.33
C GLY A 51 -0.24 12.83 8.22
N ASP A 52 -0.74 12.64 7.00
CA ASP A 52 -2.15 12.39 6.66
C ASP A 52 -2.29 11.09 5.86
N GLY A 53 -1.88 9.97 6.45
CA GLY A 53 -1.85 8.66 5.81
C GLY A 53 -2.81 7.62 6.38
N ASN A 54 -3.62 8.00 7.35
CA ASN A 54 -4.52 7.08 8.04
C ASN A 54 -5.72 6.72 7.14
N TYR A 55 -5.72 5.51 6.59
CA TYR A 55 -6.82 5.04 5.74
C TYR A 55 -8.07 4.74 6.55
N PHE A 56 -9.20 5.27 6.08
CA PHE A 56 -10.51 5.04 6.67
C PHE A 56 -11.55 4.70 5.59
N ALA A 57 -12.44 3.77 5.94
CA ALA A 57 -13.62 3.42 5.17
C ALA A 57 -14.71 2.93 6.14
N ASP A 58 -15.98 3.06 5.73
CA ASP A 58 -17.10 2.44 6.45
C ASP A 58 -17.08 0.91 6.34
N GLU A 59 -17.87 0.23 7.19
CA GLU A 59 -17.87 -1.24 7.27
C GLU A 59 -18.31 -1.93 5.97
N GLU A 60 -19.24 -1.35 5.22
CA GLU A 60 -19.72 -1.92 3.95
C GLU A 60 -18.62 -1.86 2.91
N THR A 61 -17.99 -0.68 2.78
CA THR A 61 -16.85 -0.47 1.91
C THR A 61 -15.70 -1.41 2.28
N LEU A 62 -15.38 -1.53 3.57
CA LEU A 62 -14.31 -2.41 4.04
C LEU A 62 -14.58 -3.88 3.68
N LYS A 63 -15.78 -4.39 3.97
CA LYS A 63 -16.17 -5.77 3.60
C LYS A 63 -16.05 -6.00 2.10
N ARG A 64 -16.46 -5.02 1.29
CA ARG A 64 -16.39 -5.11 -0.18
C ARG A 64 -14.94 -5.18 -0.67
N ILE A 65 -14.09 -4.23 -0.28
CA ILE A 65 -12.70 -4.19 -0.79
C ILE A 65 -11.87 -5.40 -0.31
N GLU A 66 -12.19 -5.93 0.87
CA GLU A 66 -11.61 -7.18 1.38
C GLU A 66 -12.06 -8.39 0.57
N GLY A 67 -13.37 -8.56 0.38
CA GLY A 67 -13.94 -9.69 -0.37
C GLY A 67 -13.57 -9.68 -1.87
N GLU A 68 -13.36 -8.50 -2.44
CA GLU A 68 -12.96 -8.31 -3.84
C GLU A 68 -11.43 -8.37 -4.05
N GLY A 69 -10.64 -8.62 -3.00
CA GLY A 69 -9.17 -8.69 -3.10
C GLY A 69 -8.52 -7.37 -3.55
N GLN A 70 -9.12 -6.23 -3.23
CA GLN A 70 -8.62 -4.91 -3.60
C GLN A 70 -7.52 -4.40 -2.66
N VAL A 71 -7.37 -4.99 -1.46
CA VAL A 71 -6.27 -4.67 -0.55
C VAL A 71 -4.98 -5.30 -1.08
N VAL A 72 -3.99 -4.45 -1.38
CA VAL A 72 -2.72 -4.89 -2.01
C VAL A 72 -1.61 -5.01 -0.96
N PHE A 73 -1.52 -4.04 -0.04
CA PHE A 73 -0.51 -4.02 1.01
C PHE A 73 -1.14 -3.74 2.37
N ARG A 74 -0.61 -4.39 3.40
CA ARG A 74 -0.90 -4.08 4.80
C ARG A 74 0.37 -3.73 5.56
N TYR A 75 0.26 -2.84 6.52
CA TYR A 75 1.33 -2.62 7.50
C TYR A 75 1.47 -3.86 8.37
N VAL A 76 2.70 -4.31 8.60
CA VAL A 76 3.00 -5.29 9.66
C VAL A 76 2.83 -4.62 11.03
N ASP A 77 3.46 -3.45 11.19
CA ASP A 77 3.32 -2.57 12.35
C ASP A 77 2.70 -1.24 11.92
N ASN A 78 1.38 -1.09 12.13
CA ASN A 78 0.61 0.05 11.66
C ASN A 78 1.06 1.39 12.28
N PRO A 79 1.63 2.31 11.48
CA PRO A 79 2.26 3.51 12.02
C PRO A 79 1.30 4.71 12.11
N ASN A 80 0.14 4.66 11.46
CA ASN A 80 -0.74 5.83 11.25
C ASN A 80 -2.18 5.60 11.73
N GLY A 81 -2.55 4.37 12.10
CA GLY A 81 -3.88 4.01 12.58
C GLY A 81 -4.86 3.64 11.48
N SER A 82 -4.39 3.34 10.26
CA SER A 82 -5.24 2.85 9.17
C SER A 82 -6.13 1.70 9.60
N VAL A 83 -7.40 1.70 9.21
CA VAL A 83 -8.31 0.58 9.47
C VAL A 83 -7.81 -0.69 8.78
N ALA A 84 -7.89 -1.83 9.48
CA ALA A 84 -7.43 -3.14 9.03
C ALA A 84 -5.96 -3.15 8.53
N ASP A 85 -5.13 -2.24 9.06
CA ASP A 85 -3.72 -2.09 8.70
C ASP A 85 -3.49 -1.83 7.20
N ILE A 86 -4.48 -1.31 6.47
CA ILE A 86 -4.39 -1.09 5.03
C ILE A 86 -3.34 -0.02 4.72
N ALA A 87 -2.34 -0.40 3.93
CA ALA A 87 -1.26 0.47 3.45
C ALA A 87 -1.40 0.82 1.97
N GLY A 88 -2.11 -0.01 1.20
CA GLY A 88 -2.41 0.23 -0.21
C GLY A 88 -3.55 -0.61 -0.75
N LEU A 89 -4.31 -0.03 -1.67
CA LEU A 89 -5.45 -0.65 -2.34
C LEU A 89 -5.47 -0.35 -3.84
N GLN A 90 -6.03 -1.26 -4.61
CA GLN A 90 -6.32 -1.06 -6.03
C GLN A 90 -7.82 -0.85 -6.28
N ASN A 91 -8.16 -0.26 -7.43
CA ASN A 91 -9.55 -0.16 -7.85
C ASN A 91 -10.09 -1.51 -8.37
N ALA A 92 -11.40 -1.60 -8.57
CA ALA A 92 -12.07 -2.81 -9.06
C ALA A 92 -11.57 -3.29 -10.44
N ARG A 93 -11.07 -2.37 -11.28
CA ARG A 93 -10.50 -2.70 -12.59
C ARG A 93 -9.04 -3.16 -12.52
N GLY A 94 -8.41 -3.11 -11.34
CA GLY A 94 -7.00 -3.47 -11.14
C GLY A 94 -6.01 -2.58 -11.90
N ASN A 95 -6.39 -1.36 -12.29
CA ASN A 95 -5.56 -0.47 -13.10
C ASN A 95 -5.14 0.83 -12.39
N VAL A 96 -5.65 1.06 -11.18
CA VAL A 96 -5.22 2.17 -10.31
C VAL A 96 -4.83 1.57 -8.97
N LEU A 97 -3.62 1.85 -8.50
CA LEU A 97 -3.15 1.55 -7.14
C LEU A 97 -2.97 2.88 -6.38
N GLY A 98 -3.50 2.93 -5.17
CA GLY A 98 -3.20 3.98 -4.20
C GLY A 98 -2.51 3.35 -3.00
N MET A 99 -1.42 3.94 -2.56
CA MET A 99 -0.69 3.49 -1.39
C MET A 99 0.00 4.66 -0.70
N MET A 100 0.21 4.52 0.60
CA MET A 100 0.90 5.51 1.43
C MET A 100 2.40 5.31 1.57
N PRO A 101 2.94 4.08 1.60
CA PRO A 101 4.38 3.86 1.49
C PRO A 101 4.93 4.30 0.13
N HIS A 102 6.21 4.67 0.09
CA HIS A 102 6.93 5.19 -1.07
C HIS A 102 7.83 4.11 -1.67
N PRO A 103 7.35 3.32 -2.66
CA PRO A 103 8.18 2.36 -3.36
C PRO A 103 9.29 3.04 -4.20
N ASP A 104 9.06 4.29 -4.63
CA ASP A 104 10.04 5.12 -5.34
C ASP A 104 11.29 5.43 -4.50
N ARG A 105 11.17 5.44 -3.17
CA ARG A 105 12.29 5.67 -2.24
C ARG A 105 12.98 4.39 -1.79
N ALA A 106 12.42 3.23 -2.14
CA ALA A 106 12.93 1.90 -1.82
C ALA A 106 13.33 1.15 -3.11
N PHE A 107 14.10 1.82 -3.97
CA PHE A 107 14.43 1.34 -5.31
C PHE A 107 15.77 0.58 -5.38
N GLU A 108 16.71 0.89 -4.49
CA GLU A 108 18.06 0.32 -4.46
C GLU A 108 18.42 -0.09 -3.03
N ALA A 109 19.20 -1.16 -2.87
CA ALA A 109 19.56 -1.68 -1.55
C ALA A 109 20.31 -0.63 -0.70
N GLU A 110 21.10 0.21 -1.35
CA GLU A 110 21.86 1.32 -0.78
C GLU A 110 20.96 2.41 -0.18
N LEU A 111 19.70 2.52 -0.64
CA LEU A 111 18.68 3.41 -0.09
C LEU A 111 17.90 2.77 1.08
N GLY A 112 18.29 1.56 1.48
CA GLY A 112 17.73 0.81 2.61
C GLY A 112 16.80 -0.35 2.21
N SER A 113 16.33 -0.40 0.97
CA SER A 113 15.55 -1.53 0.42
C SER A 113 15.45 -1.41 -1.10
N ALA A 114 15.45 -2.55 -1.80
CA ALA A 114 15.18 -2.63 -3.24
C ALA A 114 13.77 -3.17 -3.56
N ASP A 115 12.94 -3.46 -2.55
CA ASP A 115 11.63 -4.08 -2.77
C ASP A 115 10.66 -3.19 -3.55
N GLY A 116 10.84 -1.87 -3.52
CA GLY A 116 10.06 -0.94 -4.32
C GLY A 116 10.33 -1.05 -5.82
N ALA A 117 11.55 -1.41 -6.24
CA ALA A 117 11.86 -1.64 -7.66
C ALA A 117 11.04 -2.80 -8.24
N THR A 118 10.81 -3.86 -7.47
CA THR A 118 9.99 -5.01 -7.87
C THR A 118 8.55 -4.64 -8.21
N LEU A 119 7.96 -3.63 -7.54
CA LEU A 119 6.64 -3.11 -7.88
C LEU A 119 6.64 -2.51 -9.29
N PHE A 120 7.64 -1.69 -9.63
CA PHE A 120 7.74 -1.08 -10.96
C PHE A 120 8.05 -2.12 -12.05
N GLN A 121 8.88 -3.12 -11.74
CA GLN A 121 9.13 -4.25 -12.64
C GLN A 121 7.83 -5.04 -12.93
N SER A 122 6.97 -5.19 -11.91
CA SER A 122 5.66 -5.82 -12.09
C SER A 122 4.78 -5.04 -13.08
N ILE A 123 4.74 -3.72 -12.96
CA ILE A 123 3.99 -2.85 -13.87
C ILE A 123 4.52 -2.97 -15.30
N TYR A 124 5.84 -2.92 -15.46
CA TYR A 124 6.51 -3.02 -16.77
C TYR A 124 6.21 -4.36 -17.47
N ASN A 125 6.25 -5.46 -16.72
CA ASN A 125 5.98 -6.80 -17.28
C ASN A 125 4.49 -7.07 -17.53
N ALA A 126 3.59 -6.26 -16.97
CA ALA A 126 2.15 -6.37 -17.18
C ALA A 126 1.63 -5.52 -18.35
N ALA A 127 2.51 -4.79 -19.04
CA ALA A 127 2.21 -4.01 -20.25
C ALA A 127 2.39 -4.87 -21.52
#